data_AF-A0A7V9FK30-F1
#
_entry.id   AF-A0A7V9FK30-F1
#
_cell.length_a   1.000
_cell.length_b   1.000
_cell.length_c   1.000
_cell.angle_alpha   90.00
_cell.angle_beta   90.00
_cell.angle_gamma   90.00
#
_symmetry.space_group_name_H-M   'P 1'
#
loop_
_entity.id
_entity.type
_entity.pdbx_description
1 polymer ?
#
loop_
_entity_poly.entity_id
_entity_poly.type
_entity_poly.pdbx_seq_one_letter_code
_entity_poly.pdbx_strand_id
1 'polypeptide(L)'
;MSDWPEVLVQHAPNELTARRLVVQLRACEVAALAFCRLLERWGRGEADPSTAGGREAALRHAADRIETALAGLDTPLARYLLELEADEAEGRSWYGGPGAGELVEWKHVLSRAGVSACPHRVAAAYLELAVLVRALQGLSDAARLDAMPDASSLWAGLFDLRDTLLGATVDDLRAIAA
;
A
#
# COMPACT_ATOMS: atom_id res chain seq x y z
N MET A 1 -13.71 -7.57 -17.59
CA MET A 1 -12.85 -8.38 -16.71
C MET A 1 -12.93 -7.71 -15.36
N SER A 2 -13.52 -8.38 -14.38
CA SER A 2 -13.71 -7.77 -13.07
C SER A 2 -12.38 -7.61 -12.35
N ASP A 3 -12.24 -6.46 -11.70
CA ASP A 3 -11.02 -5.96 -11.06
C ASP A 3 -11.42 -5.25 -9.76
N TRP A 4 -10.48 -5.03 -8.84
CA TRP A 4 -10.78 -4.47 -7.51
C TRP A 4 -11.60 -3.17 -7.51
N PRO A 5 -11.53 -2.25 -8.50
CA PRO A 5 -12.39 -1.07 -8.51
C PRO A 5 -13.88 -1.40 -8.61
N GLU A 6 -14.24 -2.48 -9.32
CA GLU A 6 -15.64 -2.90 -9.45
C GLU A 6 -16.18 -3.39 -8.10
N VAL A 7 -15.35 -4.04 -7.28
CA VAL A 7 -15.71 -4.46 -5.92
C VAL A 7 -16.13 -3.26 -5.09
N LEU A 8 -15.31 -2.20 -5.06
CA LEU A 8 -15.64 -1.00 -4.28
C LEU A 8 -16.90 -0.29 -4.79
N VAL A 9 -17.12 -0.27 -6.11
CA VAL A 9 -18.33 0.35 -6.67
C VAL A 9 -19.58 -0.45 -6.31
N GLN A 10 -19.51 -1.79 -6.29
CA GLN A 10 -20.65 -2.65 -5.98
C GLN A 10 -21.10 -2.56 -4.52
N HIS A 11 -20.17 -2.39 -3.59
CA HIS A 11 -20.49 -2.27 -2.16
C HIS A 11 -20.85 -0.84 -1.73
N ALA A 12 -20.56 0.17 -2.55
CA ALA A 12 -20.77 1.55 -2.17
C ALA A 12 -22.25 1.97 -2.25
N PRO A 13 -22.80 2.56 -1.18
CA PRO A 13 -24.10 3.23 -1.27
C PRO A 13 -24.06 4.48 -2.16
N ASN A 14 -22.87 5.07 -2.35
CA ASN A 14 -22.64 6.25 -3.17
C ASN A 14 -21.51 6.02 -4.18
N GLU A 15 -21.88 5.93 -5.46
CA GLU A 15 -20.95 5.71 -6.55
C GLU A 15 -19.87 6.81 -6.68
N LEU A 16 -20.19 8.06 -6.36
CA LEU A 16 -19.22 9.16 -6.41
C LEU A 16 -18.12 8.98 -5.35
N THR A 17 -18.48 8.52 -4.16
CA THR A 17 -17.52 8.22 -3.09
C THR A 17 -16.60 7.07 -3.52
N ALA A 18 -17.17 5.98 -4.06
CA ALA A 18 -16.39 4.86 -4.57
C ALA A 18 -15.40 5.29 -5.65
N ARG A 19 -15.84 6.07 -6.65
CA ARG A 19 -14.97 6.54 -7.73
C ARG A 19 -13.81 7.41 -7.21
N ARG A 20 -14.06 8.26 -6.21
CA ARG A 20 -13.01 9.07 -5.57
C ARG A 20 -11.99 8.20 -4.84
N LEU A 21 -12.47 7.21 -4.07
CA LEU A 21 -11.60 6.27 -3.39
C LEU A 21 -10.75 5.45 -4.37
N VAL A 22 -11.37 4.93 -5.45
CA VAL A 22 -10.67 4.18 -6.51
C VAL A 22 -9.53 4.98 -7.11
N VAL A 23 -9.74 6.27 -7.41
CA VAL A 23 -8.67 7.13 -7.97
C VAL A 23 -7.48 7.23 -7.01
N GLN A 24 -7.74 7.41 -5.71
CA GLN A 24 -6.66 7.53 -4.71
C GLN A 24 -5.96 6.20 -4.45
N LEU A 25 -6.71 5.09 -4.33
CA LEU A 25 -6.12 3.77 -4.18
C LEU A 25 -5.27 3.36 -5.38
N ARG A 26 -5.67 3.74 -6.61
CA ARG A 26 -4.81 3.54 -7.80
C ARG A 26 -3.52 4.36 -7.73
N ALA A 27 -3.58 5.60 -7.25
CA ALA A 27 -2.38 6.40 -7.06
C ALA A 27 -1.43 5.76 -6.03
N CYS A 28 -1.99 5.25 -4.93
CA CYS A 28 -1.25 4.52 -3.90
C CYS A 28 -0.65 3.22 -4.45
N GLU A 29 -1.42 2.41 -5.17
CA GLU A 29 -0.97 1.16 -5.79
C GLU A 29 0.22 1.38 -6.72
N VAL A 30 0.12 2.36 -7.62
CA VAL A 30 1.20 2.68 -8.57
C VAL A 30 2.46 3.18 -7.85
N ALA A 31 2.31 4.03 -6.84
CA ALA A 31 3.44 4.56 -6.08
C ALA A 31 4.09 3.48 -5.19
N ALA A 32 3.29 2.64 -4.54
CA ALA A 32 3.74 1.51 -3.73
C ALA A 32 4.52 0.51 -4.57
N LEU A 33 3.98 0.10 -5.74
CA LEU A 33 4.68 -0.78 -6.68
C LEU A 33 6.02 -0.20 -7.13
N ALA A 34 6.09 1.11 -7.40
CA ALA A 34 7.34 1.76 -7.78
C ALA A 34 8.38 1.71 -6.65
N PHE A 35 7.95 1.99 -5.41
CA PHE A 35 8.80 1.90 -4.22
C PHE A 35 9.30 0.46 -3.97
N CYS A 36 8.40 -0.52 -3.92
CA CYS A 36 8.74 -1.92 -3.70
C CYS A 36 9.70 -2.45 -4.78
N ARG A 37 9.39 -2.19 -6.07
CA ARG A 37 10.25 -2.64 -7.18
C ARG A 37 11.63 -2.00 -7.14
N LEU A 38 11.76 -0.73 -6.73
CA LEU A 38 13.06 -0.09 -6.56
C LEU A 38 13.93 -0.87 -5.57
N LEU A 39 13.38 -1.19 -4.40
CA LEU A 39 14.08 -1.93 -3.36
C LEU A 39 14.37 -3.38 -3.77
N GLU A 40 13.42 -4.05 -4.39
CA GLU A 40 13.59 -5.41 -4.89
C GLU A 40 14.71 -5.52 -5.93
N ARG A 41 14.81 -4.57 -6.88
CA ARG A 41 15.92 -4.50 -7.84
C ARG A 41 17.27 -4.44 -7.13
N TRP A 42 17.37 -3.59 -6.11
CA TRP A 42 18.60 -3.51 -5.30
C TRP A 42 18.84 -4.80 -4.52
N GLY A 43 17.78 -5.47 -4.06
CA GLY A 43 17.84 -6.81 -3.46
C GLY A 43 18.43 -7.85 -4.41
N ARG A 44 18.07 -7.79 -5.70
CA ARG A 44 18.62 -8.63 -6.79
C ARG A 44 20.05 -8.23 -7.21
N GLY A 45 20.57 -7.12 -6.69
CA GLY A 45 21.91 -6.61 -7.00
C GLY A 45 21.96 -5.68 -8.22
N GLU A 46 20.81 -5.24 -8.72
CA GLU A 46 20.74 -4.28 -9.83
C GLU A 46 21.08 -2.88 -9.32
N ALA A 47 22.18 -2.31 -9.82
CA ALA A 47 22.65 -0.98 -9.44
C ALA A 47 22.06 0.09 -10.38
N ASP A 48 20.74 0.24 -10.39
CA ASP A 48 20.05 1.32 -11.09
C ASP A 48 19.29 2.22 -10.09
N PRO A 49 19.57 3.54 -10.04
CA PRO A 49 20.64 4.26 -10.74
C PRO A 49 22.07 3.78 -10.45
N SER A 50 23.01 4.05 -11.35
CA SER A 50 24.40 3.54 -11.27
C SER A 50 25.22 4.14 -10.13
N THR A 51 24.90 5.34 -9.68
CA THR A 51 25.59 6.03 -8.57
C THR A 51 24.85 5.87 -7.25
N ALA A 52 25.59 5.88 -6.14
CA ALA A 52 25.01 5.84 -4.79
C ALA A 52 24.08 7.04 -4.54
N GLY A 53 24.52 8.26 -4.88
CA GLY A 53 23.68 9.46 -4.76
C GLY A 53 22.44 9.42 -5.65
N GLY A 54 22.53 8.82 -6.85
CA GLY A 54 21.37 8.61 -7.72
C GLY A 54 20.35 7.63 -7.11
N ARG A 55 20.83 6.55 -6.48
CA ARG A 55 19.98 5.61 -5.74
C ARG A 55 19.31 6.26 -4.54
N GLU A 56 20.05 7.06 -3.79
CA GLU A 56 19.49 7.78 -2.65
C GLU A 56 18.40 8.77 -3.08
N ALA A 57 18.62 9.54 -4.15
CA ALA A 57 17.62 10.42 -4.73
C ALA A 57 16.39 9.65 -5.25
N ALA A 58 16.60 8.47 -5.86
CA ALA A 58 15.51 7.61 -6.32
C ALA A 58 14.66 7.08 -5.15
N LEU A 59 15.28 6.68 -4.03
CA LEU A 59 14.56 6.25 -2.84
C LEU A 59 13.77 7.42 -2.23
N ARG A 60 14.39 8.58 -2.06
CA ARG A 60 13.72 9.79 -1.55
C ARG A 60 12.52 10.17 -2.40
N HIS A 61 12.69 10.19 -3.73
CA HIS A 61 11.60 10.49 -4.65
C HIS A 61 10.48 9.44 -4.63
N ALA A 62 10.83 8.16 -4.54
CA ALA A 62 9.84 7.09 -4.42
C ALA A 62 9.03 7.23 -3.12
N ALA A 63 9.70 7.53 -2.00
CA ALA A 63 9.09 7.74 -0.68
C ALA A 63 8.16 8.97 -0.67
N ASP A 64 8.62 10.11 -1.19
CA ASP A 64 7.84 11.34 -1.33
C ASP A 64 6.55 11.12 -2.16
N ARG A 65 6.66 10.38 -3.26
CA ARG A 65 5.52 10.08 -4.13
C ARG A 65 4.45 9.23 -3.45
N ILE A 66 4.84 8.19 -2.72
CA ILE A 66 3.87 7.34 -2.00
C ILE A 66 3.31 8.07 -0.78
N GLU A 67 4.11 8.87 -0.07
CA GLU A 67 3.62 9.73 1.01
C GLU A 67 2.51 10.67 0.51
N THR A 68 2.74 11.34 -0.62
CA THR A 68 1.73 12.22 -1.25
C THR A 68 0.46 11.47 -1.62
N ALA A 69 0.59 10.24 -2.14
CA ALA A 69 -0.57 9.42 -2.48
C ALA A 69 -1.36 8.98 -1.23
N LEU A 70 -0.68 8.56 -0.17
CA LEU A 70 -1.31 8.19 1.11
C LEU A 70 -1.97 9.39 1.80
N ALA A 71 -1.35 10.58 1.74
CA ALA A 71 -1.97 11.81 2.24
C ALA A 71 -3.29 12.12 1.52
N GLY A 72 -3.38 11.83 0.22
CA GLY A 72 -4.60 11.96 -0.57
C GLY A 72 -5.67 10.91 -0.27
N LEU A 73 -5.32 9.81 0.39
CA LEU A 73 -6.21 8.67 0.65
C LEU A 73 -7.11 8.87 1.88
N ASP A 74 -6.66 9.60 2.92
CA ASP A 74 -7.33 9.66 4.23
C ASP A 74 -8.81 10.05 4.14
N THR A 75 -9.09 11.22 3.56
CA THR A 75 -10.46 11.73 3.46
C THR A 75 -11.40 10.81 2.65
N PRO A 76 -11.07 10.39 1.42
CA PRO A 76 -11.95 9.51 0.65
C PRO A 76 -12.13 8.13 1.29
N LEU A 77 -11.09 7.57 1.92
CA LEU A 77 -11.18 6.28 2.61
C LEU A 77 -12.05 6.38 3.85
N ALA A 78 -11.86 7.41 4.68
CA ALA A 78 -12.70 7.66 5.85
C ALA A 78 -14.16 7.85 5.45
N ARG A 79 -14.44 8.61 4.38
CA ARG A 79 -15.81 8.80 3.89
C ARG A 79 -16.43 7.50 3.40
N TYR A 80 -15.68 6.70 2.65
CA TYR A 80 -16.16 5.41 2.14
C TYR A 80 -16.46 4.43 3.28
N LEU A 81 -15.58 4.33 4.28
CA LEU A 81 -15.77 3.48 5.47
C LEU A 81 -17.02 3.88 6.28
N LEU A 82 -17.27 5.18 6.40
CA LEU A 82 -18.48 5.70 7.06
C LEU A 82 -19.76 5.38 6.28
N GLU A 83 -19.72 5.39 4.95
CA GLU A 83 -20.88 5.06 4.13
C GLU A 83 -21.11 3.55 4.03
N LEU A 84 -20.03 2.76 4.00
CA LEU A 84 -20.11 1.30 3.94
C LEU A 84 -20.72 0.69 5.22
N GLU A 85 -20.70 1.42 6.35
CA GLU A 85 -21.25 1.09 7.69
C GLU A 85 -21.75 -0.36 7.82
N ALA A 86 -20.87 -1.25 8.28
CA ALA A 86 -21.23 -2.65 8.50
C ALA A 86 -21.84 -2.83 9.91
N ASP A 87 -23.05 -3.37 9.98
CA ASP A 87 -23.79 -3.62 11.24
C ASP A 87 -23.06 -4.58 12.20
N GLU A 88 -22.12 -5.40 11.69
CA GLU A 88 -21.35 -6.37 12.47
C GLU A 88 -19.85 -6.08 12.42
N ALA A 89 -19.29 -5.73 13.58
CA ALA A 89 -17.84 -5.58 13.81
C ALA A 89 -17.08 -6.92 13.89
N GLU A 90 -17.69 -8.04 13.45
CA GLU A 90 -17.12 -9.39 13.50
C GLU A 90 -16.45 -9.82 12.18
N GLY A 91 -16.46 -8.96 11.16
CA GLY A 91 -15.82 -9.20 9.87
C GLY A 91 -14.31 -9.44 10.01
N ARG A 92 -13.77 -10.34 9.18
CA ARG A 92 -12.33 -10.55 9.05
C ARG A 92 -11.83 -9.91 7.76
N SER A 93 -10.70 -9.23 7.83
CA SER A 93 -10.01 -8.66 6.67
C SER A 93 -9.82 -9.72 5.58
N TRP A 94 -10.16 -9.37 4.33
CA TRP A 94 -10.05 -10.29 3.19
C TRP A 94 -8.60 -10.63 2.85
N TYR A 95 -7.66 -9.82 3.32
CA TYR A 95 -6.24 -10.09 3.26
C TYR A 95 -5.73 -10.50 4.65
N GLY A 96 -4.86 -11.50 4.68
CA GLY A 96 -4.11 -11.85 5.90
C GLY A 96 -2.99 -10.86 6.17
N GLY A 97 -2.53 -10.82 7.42
CA GLY A 97 -1.36 -10.02 7.83
C GLY A 97 -0.07 -10.40 7.08
N PRO A 98 1.06 -9.78 7.44
CA PRO A 98 2.29 -9.97 6.71
C PRO A 98 2.76 -11.42 6.65
N GLY A 99 3.14 -11.87 5.46
CA GLY A 99 3.72 -13.18 5.20
C GLY A 99 5.25 -13.14 5.18
N ALA A 100 5.88 -14.32 5.18
CA ALA A 100 7.35 -14.45 5.17
C ALA A 100 8.03 -13.75 3.97
N GLY A 101 7.32 -13.60 2.85
CA GLY A 101 7.83 -12.91 1.66
C GLY A 101 7.96 -11.39 1.81
N GLU A 102 7.31 -10.78 2.81
CA GLU A 102 7.33 -9.34 3.05
C GLU A 102 8.33 -8.97 4.16
N LEU A 103 8.77 -9.96 4.95
CA LEU A 103 9.79 -9.81 5.99
C LEU A 103 11.19 -9.88 5.38
N VAL A 104 11.71 -8.72 4.99
CA VAL A 104 13.03 -8.60 4.35
C VAL A 104 14.00 -7.85 5.27
N GLU A 105 15.22 -8.38 5.41
CA GLU A 105 16.33 -7.67 6.07
C GLU A 105 16.97 -6.70 5.06
N TRP A 106 16.74 -5.40 5.26
CA TRP A 106 17.16 -4.37 4.31
C TRP A 106 18.55 -3.78 4.57
N LYS A 107 19.16 -3.98 5.74
CA LYS A 107 20.44 -3.35 6.09
C LYS A 107 21.52 -3.74 5.09
N HIS A 108 21.64 -5.02 4.76
CA HIS A 108 22.64 -5.48 3.79
C HIS A 108 22.37 -4.96 2.37
N VAL A 109 21.11 -4.87 1.96
CA VAL A 109 20.70 -4.36 0.65
C VAL A 109 21.05 -2.87 0.51
N LEU A 110 20.65 -2.06 1.49
CA LEU A 110 20.92 -0.61 1.52
C LEU A 110 22.42 -0.31 1.58
N SER A 111 23.16 -1.06 2.42
CA SER A 111 24.62 -0.92 2.53
C SER A 111 25.31 -1.22 1.20
N ARG A 112 24.91 -2.28 0.49
CA ARG A 112 25.44 -2.63 -0.83
C ARG A 112 25.05 -1.61 -1.89
N ALA A 113 23.83 -1.07 -1.82
CA ALA A 113 23.38 0.02 -2.68
C ALA A 113 24.09 1.35 -2.36
N GLY A 114 24.79 1.47 -1.23
CA GLY A 114 25.42 2.72 -0.81
C GLY A 114 24.40 3.81 -0.48
N VAL A 115 23.20 3.43 -0.03
CA VAL A 115 22.11 4.35 0.32
C VAL A 115 22.08 4.53 1.83
N SER A 116 22.13 5.78 2.29
CA SER A 116 22.07 6.13 3.71
C SER A 116 20.63 6.33 4.18
N ALA A 117 19.88 5.24 4.33
CA ALA A 117 18.52 5.25 4.88
C ALA A 117 18.42 4.36 6.12
N CYS A 118 17.51 4.68 7.05
CA CYS A 118 17.29 3.88 8.25
C CYS A 118 16.68 2.52 7.86
N PRO A 119 17.38 1.38 8.05
CA PRO A 119 16.90 0.09 7.57
C PRO A 119 15.56 -0.34 8.17
N HIS A 120 15.31 0.03 9.44
CA HIS A 120 14.07 -0.30 10.12
C HIS A 120 12.85 0.43 9.52
N ARG A 121 13.01 1.71 9.19
CA ARG A 121 11.95 2.51 8.53
C ARG A 121 11.68 2.01 7.11
N VAL A 122 12.73 1.66 6.36
CA VAL A 122 12.59 1.07 5.04
C VAL A 122 11.88 -0.29 5.12
N ALA A 123 12.20 -1.11 6.12
CA ALA A 123 11.52 -2.38 6.35
C ALA A 123 10.04 -2.22 6.65
N ALA A 124 9.70 -1.33 7.60
CA ALA A 124 8.32 -1.05 7.97
C ALA A 124 7.52 -0.50 6.78
N ALA A 125 8.05 0.52 6.09
CA ALA A 125 7.39 1.09 4.92
C ALA A 125 7.22 0.06 3.79
N TYR A 126 8.24 -0.75 3.49
CA TYR A 126 8.13 -1.80 2.47
C TYR A 126 7.05 -2.83 2.83
N LEU A 127 7.00 -3.26 4.09
CA LEU A 127 6.03 -4.25 4.58
C LEU A 127 4.60 -3.78 4.34
N GLU A 128 4.25 -2.60 4.83
CA GLU A 128 2.89 -2.07 4.75
C GLU A 128 2.47 -1.76 3.31
N LEU A 129 3.40 -1.27 2.48
CA LEU A 129 3.14 -1.03 1.07
C LEU A 129 2.97 -2.33 0.27
N ALA A 130 3.73 -3.38 0.59
CA ALA A 130 3.56 -4.69 -0.01
C ALA A 130 2.21 -5.32 0.39
N VAL A 131 1.81 -5.16 1.66
CA VAL A 131 0.48 -5.59 2.14
C VAL A 131 -0.64 -4.84 1.42
N LEU A 132 -0.54 -3.52 1.23
CA LEU A 132 -1.50 -2.74 0.43
C LEU A 132 -1.64 -3.30 -1.00
N VAL A 133 -0.52 -3.50 -1.70
CA VAL A 133 -0.52 -4.04 -3.07
C VAL A 133 -1.16 -5.43 -3.10
N ARG A 134 -0.83 -6.30 -2.14
CA ARG A 134 -1.42 -7.64 -2.02
C ARG A 134 -2.91 -7.58 -1.70
N ALA A 135 -3.35 -6.66 -0.85
CA ALA A 135 -4.76 -6.51 -0.50
C ALA A 135 -5.60 -6.10 -1.73
N LEU A 136 -5.11 -5.15 -2.54
CA LEU A 136 -5.77 -4.75 -3.78
C LEU A 136 -5.78 -5.88 -4.81
N GLN A 137 -4.65 -6.57 -4.99
CA GLN A 137 -4.57 -7.75 -5.86
C GLN A 137 -5.54 -8.85 -5.41
N GLY A 138 -5.69 -9.07 -4.09
CA GLY A 138 -6.63 -10.03 -3.51
C GLY A 138 -8.09 -9.70 -3.85
N LEU A 139 -8.47 -8.42 -3.87
CA LEU A 139 -9.81 -8.00 -4.33
C LEU A 139 -10.01 -8.29 -5.82
N SER A 140 -8.99 -8.05 -6.65
CA SER A 140 -9.05 -8.39 -8.08
C SER A 140 -9.19 -9.90 -8.31
N ASP A 141 -8.46 -10.71 -7.54
CA ASP A 141 -8.55 -12.16 -7.60
C ASP A 141 -9.92 -12.67 -7.13
N ALA A 142 -10.44 -12.13 -6.03
CA ALA A 142 -11.77 -12.43 -5.53
C ALA A 142 -12.86 -12.10 -6.56
N ALA A 143 -12.77 -10.94 -7.22
CA ALA A 143 -13.70 -10.55 -8.28
C ALA A 143 -13.65 -11.47 -9.50
N ARG A 144 -12.46 -11.97 -9.86
CA ARG A 144 -12.29 -12.94 -10.96
C ARG A 144 -12.83 -14.33 -10.63
N LEU A 145 -12.78 -14.71 -9.35
CA LEU A 145 -13.20 -16.03 -8.87
C LEU A 145 -14.66 -16.06 -8.38
N ASP A 146 -15.40 -14.96 -8.51
CA ASP A 146 -16.77 -14.81 -7.99
C ASP A 146 -16.84 -15.11 -6.47
N ALA A 147 -15.81 -14.69 -5.74
CA ALA A 147 -15.60 -14.94 -4.31
C ALA A 147 -15.36 -13.64 -3.55
N MET A 148 -16.11 -12.59 -3.89
CA MET A 148 -15.97 -11.25 -3.32
C MET A 148 -16.25 -11.24 -1.81
N PRO A 149 -15.51 -10.44 -1.02
CA PRO A 149 -15.81 -10.29 0.40
C PRO A 149 -17.19 -9.66 0.58
N ASP A 150 -17.86 -9.99 1.68
CA ASP A 150 -19.06 -9.25 2.08
C ASP A 150 -18.70 -7.84 2.58
N ALA A 151 -19.73 -7.03 2.86
CA ALA A 151 -19.54 -5.66 3.31
C ALA A 151 -18.76 -5.56 4.64
N SER A 152 -18.93 -6.52 5.56
CA SER A 152 -18.25 -6.52 6.87
C SER A 152 -16.76 -6.84 6.72
N SER A 153 -16.42 -7.86 5.93
CA SER A 153 -15.03 -8.18 5.59
C SER A 153 -14.34 -7.06 4.81
N LEU A 154 -15.02 -6.43 3.85
CA LEU A 154 -14.50 -5.29 3.09
C LEU A 154 -14.30 -4.06 4.00
N TRP A 155 -15.21 -3.83 4.94
CA TRP A 155 -15.05 -2.75 5.91
C TRP A 155 -13.83 -3.00 6.80
N ALA A 156 -13.71 -4.20 7.37
CA ALA A 156 -12.63 -4.58 8.28
C ALA A 156 -11.25 -4.39 7.64
N GLY A 157 -11.03 -4.91 6.43
CA GLY A 157 -9.73 -4.76 5.80
C GLY A 157 -9.42 -3.34 5.31
N LEU A 158 -10.41 -2.55 4.90
CA LEU A 158 -10.18 -1.14 4.52
C LEU A 158 -9.86 -0.30 5.76
N PHE A 159 -10.46 -0.63 6.90
CA PHE A 159 -10.15 -0.01 8.19
C PHE A 159 -8.73 -0.36 8.64
N ASP A 160 -8.34 -1.64 8.59
CA ASP A 160 -7.00 -2.10 8.92
C ASP A 160 -5.94 -1.40 8.05
N LEU A 161 -6.13 -1.34 6.73
CA LEU A 161 -5.23 -0.62 5.81
C LEU A 161 -5.11 0.86 6.19
N ARG A 162 -6.22 1.49 6.58
CA ARG A 162 -6.22 2.89 6.99
C ARG A 162 -5.35 3.09 8.24
N ASP A 163 -5.53 2.24 9.24
CA ASP A 163 -4.83 2.36 10.52
C ASP A 163 -3.31 2.19 10.36
N THR A 164 -2.87 1.17 9.60
CA THR A 164 -1.44 0.93 9.41
C THR A 164 -0.76 1.93 8.47
N LEU A 165 -1.40 2.25 7.33
CA LEU A 165 -0.82 3.15 6.33
C LEU A 165 -0.78 4.60 6.81
N LEU A 166 -1.87 5.09 7.40
CA LEU A 166 -1.97 6.49 7.80
C LEU A 166 -1.45 6.75 9.23
N GLY A 167 -1.25 5.69 10.02
CA GLY A 167 -0.64 5.77 11.35
C GLY A 167 0.89 5.92 11.26
N ALA A 168 1.60 4.82 11.05
CA ALA A 168 3.07 4.80 11.15
C ALA A 168 3.79 4.93 9.80
N THR A 169 3.21 4.37 8.73
CA THR A 169 3.89 4.26 7.42
C THR A 169 4.20 5.62 6.82
N VAL A 170 3.26 6.57 6.90
CA VAL A 170 3.46 7.94 6.41
C VAL A 170 4.66 8.63 7.09
N ASP A 171 4.82 8.46 8.40
CA ASP A 171 5.94 9.07 9.13
C ASP A 171 7.29 8.43 8.78
N ASP A 172 7.30 7.11 8.54
CA ASP A 172 8.49 6.43 8.02
C ASP A 172 8.85 6.92 6.61
N LEU A 173 7.87 7.11 5.73
CA LEU A 173 8.08 7.63 4.39
C LEU A 173 8.60 9.06 4.38
N ARG A 174 8.06 9.94 5.24
CA ARG A 174 8.59 11.30 5.44
C ARG A 174 10.04 11.29 5.90
N ALA A 175 10.38 10.41 6.84
CA ALA A 175 11.75 10.27 7.32
C ALA A 175 12.70 9.70 6.25
N ILE A 176 12.20 8.88 5.33
CA ILE A 176 12.98 8.37 4.19
C ILE A 176 13.16 9.44 3.12
N ALA A 177 12.18 10.33 2.92
CA ALA A 177 12.19 11.38 1.91
C ALA A 177 13.09 12.58 2.27
N ALA A 178 13.29 12.83 3.57
CA ALA A 178 14.14 13.90 4.11
C ALA A 178 15.64 13.71 3.78
#